data_AF-A0A9E3D2S1-F1
#
_entry.id   AF-A0A9E3D2S1-F1
#
_cell.length_a   1.000
_cell.length_b   1.000
_cell.length_c   1.000
_cell.angle_alpha   90.00
_cell.angle_beta   90.00
_cell.angle_gamma   90.00
#
_symmetry.space_group_name_H-M   'P 1'
#
loop_
_entity.id
_entity.type
_entity.pdbx_description
1 polymer ?
#
loop_
_entity_poly.entity_id
_entity_poly.type
_entity_poly.pdbx_seq_one_letter_code
_entity_poly.pdbx_strand_id
1 'polypeptide(L)' 'KSGKLGMVDIKPVMPAAVRVGLKEMRANPELSDLSLLKQSRLSVCPITEREWSVLCTMAGIPADNEAA' A
#
# COMPACT_ATOMS: atom_id res chain seq x y z
N LYS A 1 26.42 17.44 -10.52
CA LYS A 1 25.10 17.36 -9.84
C LYS A 1 25.08 16.07 -9.01
N SER A 2 25.53 16.13 -7.76
CA SER A 2 25.53 14.97 -6.86
C SER A 2 24.19 14.89 -6.13
N GLY A 3 23.64 13.68 -5.94
CA GLY A 3 22.47 13.44 -5.08
C GLY A 3 21.10 13.33 -5.78
N LYS A 4 20.96 12.55 -6.87
CA LYS A 4 19.65 12.27 -7.50
C LYS A 4 18.95 10.99 -6.99
N LEU A 5 19.65 10.17 -6.21
CA LEU A 5 19.15 8.88 -5.73
C LEU A 5 19.04 8.95 -4.20
N GLY A 6 17.83 8.68 -3.69
CA GLY A 6 17.55 8.54 -2.27
C GLY A 6 17.20 7.10 -1.94
N MET A 7 17.53 6.68 -0.72
CA MET A 7 17.20 5.36 -0.16
C MET A 7 16.68 5.58 1.26
N VAL A 8 15.80 4.70 1.71
CA VAL A 8 15.27 4.70 3.08
C VAL A 8 15.34 3.28 3.63
N ASP A 9 15.63 3.17 4.91
CA ASP A 9 15.51 1.91 5.64
C ASP A 9 14.08 1.75 6.15
N ILE A 10 13.53 0.54 6.01
CA ILE A 10 12.20 0.19 6.51
C ILE A 10 12.30 -1.04 7.40
N LYS A 11 11.42 -1.12 8.40
CA LYS A 11 11.28 -2.28 9.28
C LYS A 11 9.88 -2.86 9.12
N PRO A 12 9.73 -4.19 9.04
CA PRO A 12 8.41 -4.80 9.08
C PRO A 12 7.73 -4.53 10.43
N VAL A 13 6.48 -4.06 10.38
CA VAL A 13 5.66 -3.81 11.58
C VAL A 13 4.91 -5.08 11.97
N MET A 14 4.15 -5.66 11.04
CA MET A 14 3.36 -6.87 11.27
C MET A 14 3.10 -7.65 9.98
N PRO A 15 2.81 -8.97 10.05
CA PRO A 15 2.36 -9.73 8.90
C PRO A 15 0.88 -9.43 8.58
N ALA A 16 0.51 -9.48 7.30
CA ALA A 16 -0.90 -9.51 6.91
C ALA A 16 -1.51 -10.87 7.28
N ALA A 17 -2.70 -10.85 7.91
CA ALA A 17 -3.43 -12.06 8.24
C ALA A 17 -3.97 -12.77 6.98
N VAL A 18 -4.35 -11.98 5.96
CA VAL A 18 -4.85 -12.46 4.67
C VAL A 18 -3.99 -11.90 3.54
N ARG A 19 -3.60 -12.77 2.60
CA ARG A 19 -2.88 -12.34 1.40
C ARG A 19 -3.83 -11.63 0.45
N VAL A 20 -3.62 -10.32 0.25
CA VAL A 20 -4.38 -9.52 -0.71
C VAL A 20 -3.79 -9.68 -2.11
N GLY A 21 -4.57 -10.25 -3.04
CA GLY A 21 -4.17 -10.46 -4.43
C GLY A 21 -4.48 -9.28 -5.34
N LEU A 22 -3.70 -9.12 -6.42
CA LEU A 22 -3.91 -8.03 -7.40
C LEU A 22 -5.30 -8.08 -8.06
N LYS A 23 -5.84 -9.29 -8.27
CA LYS A 23 -7.19 -9.49 -8.84
C LYS A 23 -8.27 -8.97 -7.89
N GLU A 24 -8.12 -9.19 -6.59
CA GLU A 24 -9.06 -8.74 -5.57
C GLU A 24 -9.00 -7.23 -5.42
N MET A 25 -7.79 -6.65 -5.45
CA MET A 25 -7.60 -5.19 -5.45
C MET A 25 -8.27 -4.52 -6.65
N ARG A 26 -8.14 -5.11 -7.85
CA ARG A 26 -8.79 -4.59 -9.07
C ARG A 26 -10.30 -4.76 -9.08
N ALA A 27 -10.83 -5.75 -8.36
CA ALA A 27 -12.27 -5.98 -8.25
C ALA A 27 -12.94 -5.02 -7.25
N ASN A 28 -12.18 -4.43 -6.32
CA ASN A 28 -12.70 -3.50 -5.35
C ASN A 28 -12.83 -2.08 -5.96
N PRO A 29 -14.05 -1.53 -6.11
CA PRO A 29 -14.25 -0.20 -6.67
C PRO A 29 -13.65 0.91 -5.79
N GLU A 30 -13.47 0.68 -4.48
CA GLU A 30 -12.87 1.68 -3.59
C GLU A 30 -11.35 1.84 -3.79
N LEU A 31 -10.72 0.90 -4.50
CA LEU A 31 -9.31 0.93 -4.85
C LEU A 31 -9.08 1.29 -6.33
N SER A 32 -10.12 1.71 -7.07
CA SER A 32 -9.99 2.04 -8.49
C SER A 32 -9.01 3.18 -8.77
N ASP A 33 -8.85 4.07 -7.80
CA ASP A 33 -7.96 5.22 -7.90
C ASP A 33 -6.52 4.96 -7.44
N LEU A 34 -6.25 3.76 -6.91
CA LEU A 34 -4.97 3.40 -6.36
C LEU A 34 -3.87 3.55 -7.42
N SER A 35 -2.89 4.39 -7.11
CA SER A 35 -1.79 4.72 -8.02
C SER A 35 -1.04 3.49 -8.51
N LEU A 36 -0.91 2.46 -7.66
CA LEU A 36 -0.31 1.16 -8.00
C LEU A 36 -1.02 0.44 -9.16
N LEU A 37 -2.35 0.53 -9.24
CA LEU A 37 -3.13 -0.14 -10.29
C LEU A 37 -3.06 0.57 -11.64
N LYS A 38 -2.90 1.90 -11.61
CA LYS A 38 -2.79 2.79 -12.79
C LYS A 38 -1.36 2.84 -13.34
N GLN A 39 -0.35 2.84 -12.46
CA GLN A 39 1.06 3.02 -12.80
C GLN A 39 1.88 1.81 -12.34
N SER A 40 1.75 0.69 -13.05
CA SER A 40 2.41 -0.59 -12.67
C SER A 40 3.94 -0.57 -12.62
N ARG A 41 4.58 0.44 -13.24
CA ARG A 41 6.05 0.60 -13.25
C ARG A 41 6.56 1.50 -12.11
N LEU A 42 5.68 2.07 -11.30
CA LEU A 42 6.05 2.90 -10.16
C LEU A 42 6.24 1.99 -8.93
N SER A 43 7.47 1.92 -8.41
CA SER A 43 7.81 1.04 -7.27
C SER A 43 7.37 1.60 -5.91
N VAL A 44 7.26 2.92 -5.79
CA VAL A 44 6.80 3.62 -4.58
C VAL A 44 5.70 4.58 -4.98
N CYS A 45 4.49 4.35 -4.50
CA CYS A 45 3.33 5.16 -4.82
C CYS A 45 2.71 5.76 -3.56
N PRO A 46 2.16 6.99 -3.65
CA PRO A 46 1.33 7.52 -2.59
C PRO A 46 0.03 6.71 -2.48
N ILE A 47 -0.49 6.60 -1.26
CA ILE A 47 -1.74 5.93 -0.92
C ILE A 47 -2.53 6.88 -0.03
N THR A 48 -3.83 7.02 -0.27
CA THR A 48 -4.70 7.82 0.60
C THR A 48 -5.08 7.04 1.86
N GLU A 49 -5.47 7.74 2.93
CA GLU A 49 -5.92 7.09 4.18
C GLU A 49 -7.12 6.16 3.97
N ARG A 50 -8.04 6.55 3.07
CA ARG A 50 -9.20 5.73 2.71
C ARG A 50 -8.78 4.42 2.06
N GLU A 51 -7.92 4.49 1.04
CA GLU A 51 -7.40 3.30 0.35
C GLU A 51 -6.61 2.40 1.31
N TRP A 52 -5.81 3.01 2.20
CA TRP A 52 -5.05 2.30 3.22
C TRP A 52 -5.97 1.53 4.18
N SER A 53 -7.02 2.17 4.71
CA SER A 53 -7.99 1.52 5.59
C SER A 53 -8.68 0.33 4.92
N VAL A 54 -9.03 0.45 3.64
CA VAL A 54 -9.63 -0.65 2.87
C VAL A 54 -8.64 -1.79 2.69
N LEU A 55 -7.38 -1.50 2.35
CA LEU A 55 -6.33 -2.51 2.21
C LEU A 55 -6.03 -3.22 3.53
N CYS A 56 -5.94 -2.49 4.64
CA CYS A 56 -5.78 -3.06 5.97
C CYS A 56 -6.94 -3.99 6.34
N THR A 57 -8.17 -3.58 6.04
CA THR A 57 -9.36 -4.43 6.23
C THR A 57 -9.29 -5.70 5.40
N MET A 58 -8.92 -5.61 4.11
CA MET A 58 -8.75 -6.77 3.23
C MET A 58 -7.62 -7.70 3.71
N ALA A 59 -6.55 -7.12 4.26
CA ALA A 59 -5.40 -7.84 4.81
C ALA A 59 -5.65 -8.40 6.22
N GLY A 60 -6.77 -8.05 6.86
CA GLY A 60 -7.12 -8.45 8.22
C GLY A 60 -6.19 -7.86 9.28
N ILE A 61 -5.72 -6.62 9.08
CA ILE A 61 -4.85 -5.89 10.02
C ILE A 61 -5.49 -4.56 10.42
N PRO A 62 -5.13 -4.01 11.60
CA PRO A 62 -5.54 -2.66 11.97
C PRO A 62 -5.03 -1.61 10.97
N ALA A 63 -5.84 -0.57 10.72
CA ALA A 63 -5.50 0.55 9.83
C ALA A 63 -4.68 1.65 10.53
N ASP A 64 -4.32 1.39 11.79
CA ASP A 64 -3.68 2.34 12.69
C ASP A 64 -2.34 2.78 12.08
N ASN A 65 -2.25 4.05 11.69
CA ASN A 65 -1.04 4.66 11.16
C ASN A 65 0.02 4.95 12.23
N GLU A 66 -0.23 4.56 13.48
CA GLU A 66 0.74 4.60 14.57
C GLU A 66 1.52 3.29 14.56
N ALA A 67 2.64 3.31 13.83
CA ALA A 67 3.71 2.35 14.04
C ALA A 67 4.10 2.37 15.53
N ALA A 68 3.80 1.29 16.24
CA ALA A 68 4.48 0.94 17.48
C ALA A 68 5.95 0.60 17.22
#